data_AF-A0A6I2UU73-F1
#
_entry.id   AF-A0A6I2UU73-F1
#
_cell.length_a   1.000
_cell.length_b   1.000
_cell.length_c   1.000
_cell.angle_alpha   90.00
_cell.angle_beta   90.00
_cell.angle_gamma   90.00
#
_symmetry.space_group_name_H-M   'P 1'
#
loop_
_entity.id
_entity.type
_entity.pdbx_description
1 polymer ?
#
loop_
_entity_poly.entity_id
_entity_poly.type
_entity_poly.pdbx_seq_one_letter_code
_entity_poly.pdbx_strand_id
1 'polypeptide(L)'
;MSIVVAILFIFCLLLIFAAGAVMLRRHRYRLAMAAGAAGLLLVILGCIHGYRVMEEQVVSEYNSQLNDDPRDVLENRYRQAVDILRDVPFSKPDRETVMKAADLLKPFSQEQVAEKMADTCPDTEVLRAYADILKLVSAYDGHLTSWNVAENEELQEMVQKIPEDYQGTLADQIQPVRRVLLAMKAEAEKQEKLDAENQASHDRAMREGRDGRLRPGDPEERIPAVMGRPDHVHASQAGGDDIKQYMFNRNGKPVYVYTKNGVVTEIR
;
A
#
# COMPACT_ATOMS: atom_id res chain seq x y z
N MET A 1 33.64 -20.47 -17.29
CA MET A 1 35.06 -20.77 -17.64
C MET A 1 35.66 -21.71 -16.60
N SER A 2 36.38 -22.76 -17.00
CA SER A 2 37.13 -23.59 -16.03
C SER A 2 38.25 -22.75 -15.38
N ILE A 3 38.45 -22.90 -14.08
CA ILE A 3 39.48 -22.20 -13.29
C ILE A 3 40.87 -22.32 -13.96
N VAL A 4 41.12 -23.45 -14.62
CA VAL A 4 42.36 -23.72 -15.36
C VAL A 4 42.57 -22.73 -16.52
N VAL A 5 41.51 -22.37 -17.25
CA VAL A 5 41.58 -21.44 -18.38
C VAL A 5 41.85 -20.01 -17.92
N ALA A 6 41.26 -19.60 -16.79
CA ALA A 6 41.51 -18.29 -16.19
C ALA A 6 42.96 -18.17 -15.71
N ILE A 7 43.49 -19.21 -15.06
CA ILE A 7 44.89 -19.25 -14.62
C ILE A 7 45.85 -19.18 -15.81
N LEU A 8 45.58 -19.93 -16.90
CA LEU A 8 46.39 -19.89 -18.11
C LEU A 8 46.37 -18.50 -18.79
N PHE A 9 45.21 -17.84 -18.83
CA PHE A 9 45.08 -16.49 -19.41
C PHE A 9 45.90 -15.45 -18.62
N ILE A 10 45.82 -15.49 -17.29
CA ILE A 10 46.62 -14.63 -16.40
C ILE A 10 48.12 -14.90 -16.60
N PHE A 11 48.51 -16.18 -16.70
CA PHE A 11 49.91 -16.55 -16.91
C PHE A 11 50.44 -16.07 -18.27
N CYS A 12 49.63 -16.16 -19.34
CA CYS A 12 49.97 -15.60 -20.66
C CYS A 12 50.16 -14.08 -20.63
N LEU A 13 49.29 -13.34 -19.94
CA LEU A 13 49.45 -11.89 -19.77
C LEU A 13 50.75 -11.54 -19.04
N LEU A 14 51.05 -12.25 -17.95
CA LEU A 14 52.29 -12.05 -17.19
C LEU A 14 53.54 -12.31 -18.03
N LEU A 15 53.54 -13.35 -18.89
CA LEU A 15 54.64 -13.63 -19.79
C LEU A 15 54.84 -12.55 -20.85
N ILE A 16 53.76 -11.99 -21.40
CA ILE A 16 53.82 -10.90 -22.40
C ILE A 16 54.40 -9.63 -21.78
N PHE A 17 53.94 -9.26 -20.58
CA PHE A 17 54.49 -8.10 -19.86
C PHE A 17 55.94 -8.33 -19.40
N ALA A 18 56.30 -9.54 -18.97
CA ALA A 18 57.68 -9.89 -18.62
C ALA A 18 58.61 -9.81 -19.85
N ALA A 19 58.18 -10.33 -21.00
CA ALA A 19 58.92 -10.22 -22.25
C ALA A 19 59.11 -8.75 -22.69
N GLY A 20 58.05 -7.93 -22.56
CA GLY A 20 58.11 -6.48 -22.79
C GLY A 20 59.13 -5.78 -21.89
N ALA A 21 59.14 -6.11 -20.59
CA ALA A 21 60.09 -5.55 -19.62
C ALA A 21 61.54 -5.94 -19.90
N VAL A 22 61.79 -7.19 -20.32
CA VAL A 22 63.13 -7.65 -20.73
C VAL A 22 63.59 -6.93 -22.00
N MET A 23 62.70 -6.70 -22.96
CA MET A 23 63.02 -5.96 -24.18
C MET A 23 63.26 -4.47 -23.94
N LEU A 24 62.57 -3.87 -22.97
CA LEU A 24 62.80 -2.50 -22.52
C LEU A 24 64.20 -2.35 -21.90
N ARG A 25 64.61 -3.32 -21.05
CA ARG A 25 65.96 -3.39 -20.47
C ARG A 25 67.07 -3.58 -21.52
N ARG A 26 66.74 -4.16 -22.69
CA ARG A 26 67.67 -4.32 -23.82
C ARG A 26 67.63 -3.16 -24.81
N HIS A 27 67.03 -2.03 -24.44
CA HIS A 27 66.86 -0.82 -25.29
C HIS A 27 66.15 -1.08 -26.62
N ARG A 28 65.33 -2.14 -26.73
CA ARG A 28 64.54 -2.46 -27.93
C ARG A 28 63.12 -1.88 -27.82
N TYR A 29 63.03 -0.56 -27.77
CA TYR A 29 61.80 0.18 -27.46
C TYR A 29 60.63 -0.11 -28.41
N ARG A 30 60.89 -0.28 -29.71
CA ARG A 30 59.83 -0.59 -30.70
C ARG A 30 59.15 -1.92 -30.42
N LEU A 31 59.90 -2.94 -30.00
CA LEU A 31 59.36 -4.26 -29.68
C LEU A 31 58.67 -4.27 -28.31
N ALA A 32 59.18 -3.51 -27.34
CA ALA A 32 58.54 -3.35 -26.04
C ALA A 32 57.17 -2.66 -26.17
N MET A 33 57.05 -1.63 -27.01
CA MET A 33 55.78 -0.97 -27.31
C MET A 33 54.78 -1.91 -28.00
N ALA A 34 55.25 -2.73 -28.95
CA ALA A 34 54.40 -3.73 -29.61
C ALA A 34 53.87 -4.79 -28.63
N ALA A 35 54.71 -5.26 -27.70
CA ALA A 35 54.31 -6.20 -26.66
C ALA A 35 53.28 -5.58 -25.68
N GLY A 36 53.48 -4.31 -25.29
CA GLY A 36 52.53 -3.58 -24.45
C GLY A 36 51.17 -3.41 -25.13
N ALA A 37 51.15 -3.03 -26.40
CA ALA A 37 49.91 -2.89 -27.18
C ALA A 37 49.18 -4.23 -27.35
N ALA A 38 49.92 -5.32 -27.59
CA ALA A 38 49.34 -6.67 -27.69
C ALA A 38 48.73 -7.12 -26.36
N GLY A 39 49.39 -6.85 -25.23
CA GLY A 39 48.83 -7.13 -23.90
C GLY A 39 47.54 -6.36 -23.63
N LEU A 40 47.49 -5.08 -24.01
CA LEU A 40 46.32 -4.23 -23.82
C LEU A 40 45.13 -4.67 -24.70
N LEU A 41 45.39 -5.08 -25.95
CA LEU A 41 44.39 -5.67 -26.83
C LEU A 41 43.81 -6.98 -26.28
N LEU A 42 44.64 -7.85 -25.70
CA LEU A 42 44.19 -9.10 -25.08
C LEU A 42 43.31 -8.84 -23.85
N VAL A 43 43.63 -7.82 -23.05
CA VAL A 43 42.77 -7.41 -21.93
C VAL A 43 41.43 -6.89 -22.43
N ILE A 44 41.41 -6.04 -23.46
CA ILE A 44 40.16 -5.51 -24.04
C ILE A 44 39.30 -6.64 -24.61
N LEU A 45 39.89 -7.54 -25.40
CA LEU A 45 39.18 -8.69 -25.98
C LEU A 45 38.70 -9.67 -24.91
N GLY A 46 39.50 -9.90 -23.86
CA GLY A 46 39.13 -10.70 -22.70
C GLY A 46 37.97 -10.09 -21.90
N CYS A 47 37.96 -8.77 -21.70
CA CYS A 47 36.86 -8.07 -21.05
C CYS A 47 35.57 -8.10 -21.87
N ILE A 48 35.65 -7.91 -23.20
CA ILE A 48 34.48 -7.99 -24.10
C ILE A 48 33.92 -9.41 -24.12
N HIS A 49 34.79 -10.42 -24.23
CA HIS A 49 34.36 -11.82 -24.25
C HIS A 49 33.83 -12.26 -22.87
N GLY A 50 34.47 -11.83 -21.78
CA GLY A 50 33.97 -12.04 -20.41
C GLY A 50 32.61 -11.40 -20.18
N TYR A 51 32.40 -10.17 -20.66
CA TYR A 51 31.10 -9.50 -20.58
C TYR A 51 30.03 -10.26 -21.35
N ARG A 52 30.31 -10.71 -22.57
CA ARG A 52 29.38 -11.53 -23.36
C ARG A 52 29.07 -12.88 -22.74
N VAL A 53 30.07 -13.56 -22.18
CA VAL A 53 29.86 -14.86 -21.49
C VAL A 53 29.09 -14.66 -20.18
N MET A 54 29.28 -13.54 -19.48
CA MET A 54 28.50 -13.22 -18.28
C MET A 54 27.06 -12.84 -18.63
N GLU A 55 26.85 -12.09 -19.72
CA GLU A 55 25.53 -11.79 -20.29
C GLU A 55 24.83 -13.08 -20.75
N GLU A 56 25.52 -13.97 -21.46
CA GLU A 56 25.00 -15.28 -21.85
C GLU A 56 24.72 -16.21 -20.66
N GLN A 57 25.55 -16.20 -19.61
CA GLN A 57 25.32 -17.01 -18.40
C GLN A 57 24.16 -16.47 -17.57
N VAL A 58 24.06 -15.15 -17.37
CA VAL A 58 22.93 -14.52 -16.67
C VAL A 58 21.64 -14.72 -17.47
N VAL A 59 21.70 -14.57 -18.80
CA VAL A 59 20.57 -14.89 -19.69
C VAL A 59 20.26 -16.38 -19.66
N SER A 60 21.22 -17.29 -19.58
CA SER A 60 20.95 -18.74 -19.51
C SER A 60 20.44 -19.19 -18.15
N GLU A 61 20.87 -18.58 -17.06
CA GLU A 61 20.43 -18.88 -15.70
C GLU A 61 19.02 -18.31 -15.49
N TYR A 62 18.73 -17.13 -16.05
CA TYR A 62 17.39 -16.57 -16.20
C TYR A 62 16.49 -17.43 -17.11
N ASN A 63 16.99 -17.90 -18.26
CA ASN A 63 16.25 -18.74 -19.21
C ASN A 63 16.04 -20.18 -18.70
N SER A 64 16.93 -20.72 -17.85
CA SER A 64 16.78 -22.07 -17.28
C SER A 64 15.72 -22.14 -16.19
N GLN A 65 15.35 -21.00 -15.60
CA GLN A 65 14.14 -20.85 -14.76
C GLN A 65 12.88 -20.50 -15.59
N LEU A 66 13.03 -20.28 -16.90
CA LEU A 66 12.00 -19.85 -17.86
C LEU A 66 11.77 -20.91 -18.97
N ASN A 67 11.82 -22.19 -18.59
CA ASN A 67 11.29 -23.26 -19.45
C ASN A 67 9.74 -23.31 -19.42
N ASP A 68 9.09 -22.43 -18.66
CA ASP A 68 7.65 -22.13 -18.75
C ASP A 68 7.46 -20.93 -19.68
N ASP A 69 6.43 -20.95 -20.53
CA ASP A 69 6.06 -19.80 -21.38
C ASP A 69 5.91 -18.55 -20.48
N PRO A 70 6.51 -17.38 -20.81
CA PRO A 70 6.34 -16.15 -20.05
C PRO A 70 4.88 -15.82 -19.71
N ARG A 71 3.92 -16.26 -20.54
CA ARG A 71 2.48 -16.15 -20.27
C ARG A 71 2.03 -17.05 -19.12
N ASP A 72 2.47 -18.30 -19.08
CA ASP A 72 2.11 -19.27 -18.03
C ASP A 72 2.61 -18.80 -16.65
N VAL A 73 3.81 -18.21 -16.60
CA VAL A 73 4.36 -17.62 -15.37
C VAL A 73 3.48 -16.47 -14.87
N LEU A 74 3.05 -15.58 -15.76
CA LEU A 74 2.19 -14.45 -15.42
C LEU A 74 0.79 -14.91 -14.99
N GLU A 75 0.21 -15.90 -15.67
CA GLU A 75 -1.07 -16.50 -15.32
C GLU A 75 -1.02 -17.17 -13.94
N ASN A 76 0.04 -17.92 -13.66
CA ASN A 76 0.25 -18.53 -12.35
C ASN A 76 0.39 -17.48 -11.24
N ARG A 77 1.15 -16.40 -11.49
CA ARG A 77 1.25 -15.27 -10.55
C ARG A 77 -0.10 -14.62 -10.28
N TYR A 78 -0.88 -14.39 -11.33
CA TYR A 78 -2.24 -13.85 -11.21
C TYR A 78 -3.13 -14.74 -10.36
N ARG A 79 -3.18 -16.06 -10.66
CA ARG A 79 -3.97 -17.02 -9.88
C ARG A 79 -3.56 -17.05 -8.42
N GLN A 80 -2.27 -17.10 -8.13
CA GLN A 80 -1.75 -17.06 -6.76
C GLN A 80 -2.15 -15.77 -6.04
N ALA A 81 -2.09 -14.62 -6.71
CA ALA A 81 -2.54 -13.36 -6.12
C ALA A 81 -4.04 -13.38 -5.82
N VAL A 82 -4.86 -13.86 -6.75
CA VAL A 82 -6.32 -14.00 -6.58
C VAL A 82 -6.64 -14.92 -5.40
N ASP A 83 -5.97 -16.06 -5.30
CA ASP A 83 -6.18 -17.01 -4.20
C ASP A 83 -5.77 -16.41 -2.85
N ILE A 84 -4.63 -15.72 -2.79
CA ILE A 84 -4.22 -15.00 -1.57
C ILE A 84 -5.25 -13.94 -1.19
N LEU A 85 -5.64 -13.07 -2.12
CA LEU A 85 -6.59 -11.98 -1.85
C LEU A 85 -7.97 -12.50 -1.44
N ARG A 86 -8.38 -13.69 -1.94
CA ARG A 86 -9.62 -14.34 -1.53
C ARG A 86 -9.61 -14.72 -0.05
N ASP A 87 -8.48 -15.13 0.48
CA ASP A 87 -8.41 -15.64 1.86
C ASP A 87 -8.08 -14.56 2.89
N VAL A 88 -7.74 -13.33 2.46
CA VAL A 88 -7.43 -12.22 3.36
C VAL A 88 -8.72 -11.61 3.93
N PRO A 89 -8.92 -11.61 5.26
CA PRO A 89 -10.08 -10.95 5.86
C PRO A 89 -9.91 -9.43 5.90
N PHE A 90 -10.93 -8.69 5.45
CA PHE A 90 -10.93 -7.22 5.51
C PHE A 90 -10.83 -6.66 6.93
N SER A 91 -11.37 -7.36 7.94
CA SER A 91 -11.39 -6.87 9.33
C SER A 91 -10.01 -6.85 9.97
N LYS A 92 -9.08 -7.70 9.52
CA LYS A 92 -7.72 -7.77 10.03
C LYS A 92 -6.78 -8.34 8.96
N PRO A 93 -6.50 -7.58 7.89
CA PRO A 93 -5.70 -8.09 6.79
C PRO A 93 -4.24 -8.23 7.23
N ASP A 94 -3.68 -9.41 7.03
CA ASP A 94 -2.26 -9.66 7.33
C ASP A 94 -1.37 -8.93 6.32
N ARG A 95 -0.51 -8.04 6.83
CA ARG A 95 0.29 -7.14 5.99
C ARG A 95 1.25 -7.88 5.07
N GLU A 96 1.91 -8.92 5.57
CA GLU A 96 2.89 -9.69 4.79
C GLU A 96 2.19 -10.45 3.66
N THR A 97 1.08 -11.10 3.97
CA THR A 97 0.24 -11.83 3.01
C THR A 97 -0.28 -10.90 1.91
N VAL A 98 -0.80 -9.73 2.28
CA VAL A 98 -1.27 -8.74 1.30
C VAL A 98 -0.13 -8.20 0.45
N MET A 99 1.03 -7.91 1.03
CA MET A 99 2.20 -7.47 0.28
C MET A 99 2.65 -8.51 -0.74
N LYS A 100 2.62 -9.80 -0.38
CA LYS A 100 2.90 -10.89 -1.32
C LYS A 100 1.93 -10.90 -2.51
N ALA A 101 0.64 -10.72 -2.27
CA ALA A 101 -0.34 -10.61 -3.36
C ALA A 101 -0.07 -9.39 -4.26
N ALA A 102 0.22 -8.23 -3.67
CA ALA A 102 0.57 -7.02 -4.42
C ALA A 102 1.84 -7.21 -5.28
N ASP A 103 2.87 -7.88 -4.74
CA ASP A 103 4.10 -8.18 -5.47
C ASP A 103 3.88 -9.15 -6.64
N LEU A 104 2.98 -10.13 -6.49
CA LEU A 104 2.58 -11.04 -7.57
C LEU A 104 1.86 -10.29 -8.70
N LEU A 105 1.07 -9.27 -8.37
CA LEU A 105 0.36 -8.44 -9.35
C LEU A 105 1.20 -7.31 -9.95
N LYS A 106 2.38 -7.01 -9.39
CA LYS A 106 3.26 -5.92 -9.84
C LYS A 106 3.58 -5.91 -11.35
N PRO A 107 3.78 -7.04 -12.05
CA PRO A 107 4.03 -7.03 -13.50
C PRO A 107 2.88 -6.43 -14.32
N PHE A 108 1.63 -6.56 -13.85
CA PHE A 108 0.43 -6.00 -14.49
C PHE A 108 0.27 -4.48 -14.25
N SER A 109 1.30 -3.82 -13.69
CA SER A 109 1.37 -2.35 -13.68
C SER A 109 1.76 -1.74 -15.01
N GLN A 110 2.33 -2.54 -15.91
CA GLN A 110 2.65 -2.11 -17.25
C GLN A 110 1.43 -2.34 -18.14
N GLU A 111 0.89 -1.27 -18.71
CA GLU A 111 -0.30 -1.29 -19.59
C GLU A 111 -0.16 -2.35 -20.69
N GLN A 112 1.00 -2.42 -21.34
CA GLN A 112 1.29 -3.41 -22.40
C GLN A 112 1.19 -4.87 -21.92
N VAL A 113 1.51 -5.14 -20.65
CA VAL A 113 1.41 -6.50 -20.07
C VAL A 113 -0.05 -6.78 -19.70
N ALA A 114 -0.74 -5.81 -19.10
CA ALA A 114 -2.15 -5.93 -18.75
C ALA A 114 -3.03 -6.16 -19.99
N GLU A 115 -2.82 -5.39 -21.06
CA GLU A 115 -3.55 -5.55 -22.32
C GLU A 115 -3.34 -6.92 -22.96
N LYS A 116 -2.09 -7.39 -23.03
CA LYS A 116 -1.76 -8.69 -23.64
C LYS A 116 -2.29 -9.88 -22.85
N MET A 117 -2.48 -9.71 -21.55
CA MET A 117 -2.95 -10.76 -20.64
C MET A 117 -4.43 -10.62 -20.28
N ALA A 118 -5.15 -9.63 -20.81
CA ALA A 118 -6.52 -9.29 -20.41
C ALA A 118 -7.50 -10.48 -20.51
N ASP A 119 -7.32 -11.35 -21.51
CA ASP A 119 -8.17 -12.54 -21.72
C ASP A 119 -8.00 -13.60 -20.62
N THR A 120 -6.79 -13.77 -20.10
CA THR A 120 -6.42 -14.84 -19.14
C THR A 120 -6.30 -14.32 -17.71
N CYS A 121 -5.99 -13.04 -17.56
CA CYS A 121 -5.78 -12.33 -16.30
C CYS A 121 -6.65 -11.06 -16.31
N PRO A 122 -7.97 -11.19 -16.21
CA PRO A 122 -8.86 -10.04 -16.23
C PRO A 122 -8.75 -9.22 -14.94
N ASP A 123 -9.25 -7.99 -14.97
CA ASP A 123 -9.45 -7.14 -13.78
C ASP A 123 -8.18 -6.81 -12.99
N THR A 124 -6.99 -6.92 -13.60
CA THR A 124 -5.70 -6.74 -12.89
C THR A 124 -5.57 -5.37 -12.23
N GLU A 125 -6.17 -4.33 -12.80
CA GLU A 125 -6.21 -3.01 -12.20
C GLU A 125 -7.05 -2.99 -10.92
N VAL A 126 -8.25 -3.57 -10.96
CA VAL A 126 -9.17 -3.64 -9.80
C VAL A 126 -8.58 -4.51 -8.69
N LEU A 127 -7.98 -5.65 -9.04
CA LEU A 127 -7.31 -6.54 -8.06
C LEU A 127 -6.10 -5.86 -7.41
N ARG A 128 -5.36 -5.04 -8.15
CA ARG A 128 -4.26 -4.23 -7.58
C ARG A 128 -4.79 -3.15 -6.65
N ALA A 129 -5.82 -2.41 -7.06
CA ALA A 129 -6.47 -1.42 -6.19
C ALA A 129 -6.99 -2.08 -4.91
N TYR A 130 -7.57 -3.28 -5.01
CA TYR A 130 -8.02 -4.04 -3.85
C TYR A 130 -6.87 -4.47 -2.92
N ALA A 131 -5.76 -4.96 -3.47
CA ALA A 131 -4.57 -5.29 -2.69
C ALA A 131 -4.00 -4.05 -1.97
N ASP A 132 -3.95 -2.90 -2.64
CA ASP A 132 -3.49 -1.64 -2.06
C ASP A 132 -4.44 -1.14 -0.95
N ILE A 133 -5.76 -1.28 -1.13
CA ILE A 133 -6.74 -1.02 -0.06
C ILE A 133 -6.46 -1.89 1.16
N LEU A 134 -6.33 -3.21 0.99
CA LEU A 134 -6.07 -4.13 2.10
C LEU A 134 -4.74 -3.81 2.80
N LYS A 135 -3.73 -3.38 2.06
CA LYS A 135 -2.43 -2.96 2.59
C LYS A 135 -2.57 -1.71 3.45
N LEU A 136 -3.30 -0.70 2.97
CA LEU A 136 -3.57 0.51 3.75
C LEU A 136 -4.39 0.20 5.01
N VAL A 137 -5.40 -0.66 4.89
CA VAL A 137 -6.22 -1.10 6.03
C VAL A 137 -5.40 -1.89 7.05
N SER A 138 -4.43 -2.70 6.61
CA SER A 138 -3.56 -3.48 7.51
C SER A 138 -2.74 -2.60 8.47
N ALA A 139 -2.47 -1.35 8.10
CA ALA A 139 -1.76 -0.40 8.95
C ALA A 139 -2.53 -0.03 10.23
N TYR A 140 -3.84 -0.28 10.27
CA TYR A 140 -4.71 0.02 11.41
C TYR A 140 -4.94 -1.18 12.35
N ASP A 141 -4.32 -2.34 12.09
CA ASP A 141 -4.38 -3.57 12.91
C ASP A 141 -5.80 -4.00 13.34
N GLY A 142 -6.79 -3.76 12.48
CA GLY A 142 -8.20 -4.08 12.72
C GLY A 142 -9.01 -3.03 13.50
N HIS A 143 -8.45 -1.84 13.71
CA HIS A 143 -9.09 -0.70 14.38
C HIS A 143 -9.39 0.46 13.42
N LEU A 144 -9.69 0.18 12.15
CA LEU A 144 -10.03 1.21 11.17
C LEU A 144 -11.33 1.91 11.56
N THR A 145 -11.29 3.23 11.74
CA THR A 145 -12.47 4.06 12.06
C THR A 145 -12.92 4.90 10.86
N SER A 146 -14.15 5.43 10.91
CA SER A 146 -14.67 6.35 9.89
C SER A 146 -13.79 7.59 9.69
N TRP A 147 -13.24 8.14 10.77
CA TRP A 147 -12.28 9.26 10.71
C TRP A 147 -11.00 8.87 9.99
N ASN A 148 -10.44 7.68 10.29
CA ASN A 148 -9.24 7.21 9.58
C ASN A 148 -9.46 7.06 8.08
N VAL A 149 -10.66 6.60 7.68
CA VAL A 149 -11.02 6.51 6.25
C VAL A 149 -11.15 7.91 5.63
N ALA A 150 -11.77 8.85 6.34
CA ALA A 150 -11.98 10.22 5.86
C ALA A 150 -10.69 11.04 5.75
N GLU A 151 -9.70 10.79 6.61
CA GLU A 151 -8.40 11.49 6.59
C GLU A 151 -7.38 10.85 5.64
N ASN A 152 -7.59 9.60 5.23
CA ASN A 152 -6.66 8.88 4.35
C ASN A 152 -7.02 9.07 2.87
N GLU A 153 -6.45 10.11 2.25
CA GLU A 153 -6.68 10.43 0.82
C GLU A 153 -6.29 9.30 -0.12
N GLU A 154 -5.18 8.60 0.15
CA GLU A 154 -4.70 7.48 -0.68
C GLU A 154 -5.71 6.32 -0.69
N LEU A 155 -6.24 5.96 0.49
CA LEU A 155 -7.29 4.94 0.61
C LEU A 155 -8.54 5.33 -0.18
N GLN A 156 -8.93 6.60 -0.13
CA GLN A 156 -10.09 7.09 -0.87
C GLN A 156 -9.86 7.02 -2.38
N GLU A 157 -8.68 7.41 -2.87
CA GLU A 157 -8.33 7.31 -4.29
C GLU A 157 -8.42 5.86 -4.77
N MET A 158 -7.88 4.91 -4.00
CA MET A 158 -7.91 3.48 -4.38
C MET A 158 -9.34 2.92 -4.37
N VAL A 159 -10.19 3.32 -3.43
CA VAL A 159 -11.61 2.91 -3.41
C VAL A 159 -12.35 3.39 -4.66
N GLN A 160 -12.03 4.57 -5.18
CA GLN A 160 -12.65 5.11 -6.40
C GLN A 160 -12.20 4.39 -7.68
N LYS A 161 -11.04 3.72 -7.67
CA LYS A 161 -10.58 2.89 -8.81
C LYS A 161 -11.41 1.61 -8.99
N ILE A 162 -12.19 1.22 -7.98
CA ILE A 162 -13.11 0.08 -8.08
C ILE A 162 -14.46 0.57 -8.63
N PRO A 163 -14.91 0.07 -9.81
CA PRO A 163 -16.20 0.42 -10.39
C PRO A 163 -17.37 0.10 -9.47
N GLU A 164 -18.43 0.91 -9.50
CA GLU A 164 -19.61 0.74 -8.64
C GLU A 164 -20.35 -0.58 -8.92
N ASP A 165 -20.41 -1.00 -10.17
CA ASP A 165 -21.07 -2.20 -10.67
C ASP A 165 -20.08 -3.31 -11.04
N TYR A 166 -18.86 -3.28 -10.48
CA TYR A 166 -17.85 -4.32 -10.67
C TYR A 166 -18.39 -5.73 -10.39
N GLN A 167 -18.34 -6.59 -11.41
CA GLN A 167 -18.79 -7.99 -11.42
C GLN A 167 -17.67 -8.99 -11.79
N GLY A 168 -16.42 -8.53 -11.79
CA GLY A 168 -15.26 -9.32 -12.18
C GLY A 168 -14.74 -10.26 -11.10
N THR A 169 -13.47 -10.62 -11.21
CA THR A 169 -12.76 -11.51 -10.30
C THR A 169 -12.82 -11.00 -8.85
N LEU A 170 -13.25 -11.87 -7.92
CA LEU A 170 -13.47 -11.55 -6.50
C LEU A 170 -14.53 -10.46 -6.22
N ALA A 171 -15.47 -10.19 -7.15
CA ALA A 171 -16.52 -9.19 -6.96
C ALA A 171 -17.28 -9.34 -5.63
N ASP A 172 -17.60 -10.58 -5.23
CA ASP A 172 -18.32 -10.88 -3.98
C ASP A 172 -17.58 -10.41 -2.71
N GLN A 173 -16.28 -10.18 -2.79
CA GLN A 173 -15.45 -9.71 -1.67
C GLN A 173 -15.10 -8.23 -1.80
N ILE A 174 -14.77 -7.81 -3.02
CA ILE A 174 -14.36 -6.44 -3.33
C ILE A 174 -15.53 -5.46 -3.14
N GLN A 175 -16.72 -5.82 -3.61
CA GLN A 175 -17.89 -4.92 -3.57
C GLN A 175 -18.36 -4.61 -2.14
N PRO A 176 -18.52 -5.59 -1.23
CA PRO A 176 -18.78 -5.28 0.18
C PRO A 176 -17.74 -4.35 0.80
N VAL A 177 -16.45 -4.58 0.55
CA VAL A 177 -15.37 -3.74 1.09
C VAL A 177 -15.49 -2.29 0.58
N ARG A 178 -15.68 -2.11 -0.73
CA ARG A 178 -15.92 -0.79 -1.33
C ARG A 178 -17.09 -0.07 -0.65
N ARG A 179 -18.23 -0.74 -0.49
CA ARG A 179 -19.43 -0.17 0.13
C ARG A 179 -19.19 0.22 1.59
N VAL A 180 -18.49 -0.60 2.37
CA VAL A 180 -18.15 -0.30 3.75
C VAL A 180 -17.27 0.95 3.85
N LEU A 181 -16.20 1.03 3.04
CA LEU A 181 -15.30 2.19 3.07
C LEU A 181 -16.00 3.49 2.63
N LEU A 182 -16.87 3.44 1.62
CA LEU A 182 -17.68 4.60 1.23
C LEU A 182 -18.67 5.01 2.33
N ALA A 183 -19.33 4.05 2.97
CA ALA A 183 -20.23 4.33 4.09
C ALA A 183 -19.50 4.93 5.29
N MET A 184 -18.29 4.44 5.60
CA MET A 184 -17.44 4.98 6.65
C MET A 184 -17.05 6.45 6.36
N LYS A 185 -16.67 6.77 5.11
CA LYS A 185 -16.41 8.16 4.70
C LYS A 185 -17.66 9.04 4.87
N ALA A 186 -18.80 8.60 4.37
CA ALA A 186 -20.05 9.36 4.47
C ALA A 186 -20.47 9.61 5.93
N GLU A 187 -20.24 8.64 6.83
CA GLU A 187 -20.53 8.80 8.25
C GLU A 187 -19.58 9.83 8.91
N ALA A 188 -18.30 9.83 8.55
CA ALA A 188 -17.36 10.83 9.05
C ALA A 188 -17.74 12.26 8.60
N GLU A 189 -18.08 12.44 7.32
CA GLU A 189 -18.52 13.74 6.78
C GLU A 189 -19.83 14.22 7.44
N LYS A 190 -20.75 13.30 7.73
CA LYS A 190 -21.97 13.60 8.47
C LYS A 190 -21.66 14.02 9.91
N GLN A 191 -20.75 13.31 10.58
CA GLN A 191 -20.34 13.64 11.94
C GLN A 191 -19.62 15.00 12.00
N GLU A 192 -18.77 15.31 11.03
CA GLU A 192 -18.09 16.61 10.91
C GLU A 192 -19.09 17.76 10.78
N LYS A 193 -20.13 17.60 9.95
CA LYS A 193 -21.21 18.60 9.83
C LYS A 193 -21.95 18.80 11.15
N LEU A 194 -22.34 17.71 11.80
CA LEU A 194 -22.99 17.78 13.12
C LEU A 194 -22.10 18.47 14.14
N ASP A 195 -20.80 18.17 14.15
CA ASP A 195 -19.84 18.78 15.07
C ASP A 195 -19.68 20.29 14.81
N ALA A 196 -19.68 20.72 13.54
CA ALA A 196 -19.65 22.13 13.18
C ALA A 196 -20.93 22.88 13.59
N GLU A 197 -22.11 22.27 13.37
CA GLU A 197 -23.41 22.82 13.80
C GLU A 197 -23.48 22.95 15.33
N ASN A 198 -23.02 21.92 16.03
CA ASN A 198 -22.92 21.86 17.48
C ASN A 198 -22.02 22.96 18.04
N GLN A 199 -20.84 23.14 17.44
CA GLN A 199 -19.91 24.21 17.83
C GLN A 199 -20.51 25.60 17.58
N ALA A 200 -21.14 25.82 16.43
CA ALA A 200 -21.77 27.10 16.12
C ALA A 200 -22.95 27.42 17.07
N SER A 201 -23.71 26.40 17.48
CA SER A 201 -24.77 26.50 18.48
C SER A 201 -24.20 26.88 19.85
N HIS A 202 -23.10 26.23 20.26
CA HIS A 202 -22.37 26.57 21.49
C HIS A 202 -21.87 28.02 21.50
N ASP A 203 -21.17 28.45 20.46
CA ASP A 203 -20.65 29.81 20.35
C ASP A 203 -21.76 30.86 20.42
N ARG A 204 -22.93 30.58 19.81
CA ARG A 204 -24.10 31.46 19.88
C ARG A 204 -24.66 31.52 21.30
N ALA A 205 -24.81 30.38 21.97
CA ALA A 205 -25.29 30.33 23.36
C ALA A 205 -24.36 31.09 24.32
N MET A 206 -23.04 30.98 24.12
CA MET A 206 -22.04 31.73 24.87
C MET A 206 -22.17 33.25 24.65
N ARG A 207 -22.35 33.72 23.41
CA ARG A 207 -22.55 35.15 23.10
C ARG A 207 -23.84 35.71 23.67
N GLU A 208 -24.90 34.91 23.71
CA GLU A 208 -26.22 35.30 24.21
C GLU A 208 -26.36 35.16 25.74
N GLY A 209 -25.29 34.77 26.44
CA GLY A 209 -25.31 34.56 27.90
C GLY A 209 -26.23 33.41 28.32
N ARG A 210 -26.59 32.51 27.39
CA ARG A 210 -27.37 31.30 27.64
C ARG A 210 -26.49 30.11 28.05
N ASP A 211 -25.33 30.37 28.65
CA ASP A 211 -24.54 29.38 29.38
C ASP A 211 -25.29 28.99 30.66
N GLY A 212 -26.40 28.28 30.47
CA GLY A 212 -27.23 27.74 31.51
C GLY A 212 -26.86 26.30 31.76
N ARG A 213 -26.85 25.88 33.02
CA ARG A 213 -26.71 24.47 33.39
C ARG A 213 -27.73 23.62 32.61
N LEU A 214 -27.27 22.58 31.94
CA LEU A 214 -28.12 21.54 31.39
C LEU A 214 -28.86 20.85 32.54
N ARG A 215 -30.15 20.57 32.37
CA ARG A 215 -30.98 19.89 33.38
C ARG A 215 -31.77 18.74 32.75
N PRO A 216 -32.11 17.70 33.51
CA PRO A 216 -33.14 16.74 33.10
C PRO A 216 -34.43 17.48 32.71
N GLY A 217 -35.00 17.10 31.56
CA GLY A 217 -36.14 17.75 30.92
C GLY A 217 -35.76 18.75 29.81
N ASP A 218 -34.49 19.15 29.69
CA ASP A 218 -34.04 19.98 28.58
C ASP A 218 -34.07 19.19 27.26
N PRO A 219 -34.38 19.82 26.12
CA PRO A 219 -34.27 19.18 24.81
C PRO A 219 -32.81 18.84 24.46
N GLU A 220 -32.60 17.72 23.76
CA GLU A 220 -31.30 17.22 23.30
C GLU A 220 -30.51 18.28 22.52
N GLU A 221 -31.20 19.11 21.74
CA GLU A 221 -30.64 20.23 20.97
C GLU A 221 -29.87 21.25 21.82
N ARG A 222 -30.14 21.32 23.14
CA ARG A 222 -29.42 22.20 24.07
C ARG A 222 -28.11 21.61 24.57
N ILE A 223 -27.89 20.30 24.42
CA ILE A 223 -26.68 19.65 24.92
C ILE A 223 -25.44 20.27 24.29
N PRO A 224 -25.33 20.40 22.96
CA PRO A 224 -24.15 21.01 22.35
C PRO A 224 -24.00 22.48 22.74
N ALA A 225 -25.12 23.20 22.82
CA ALA A 225 -25.14 24.61 23.21
C ALA A 225 -24.54 24.86 24.61
N VAL A 226 -24.72 23.93 25.55
CA VAL A 226 -24.23 24.05 26.93
C VAL A 226 -22.90 23.34 27.15
N MET A 227 -22.73 22.17 26.54
CA MET A 227 -21.63 21.26 26.84
C MET A 227 -20.47 21.36 25.84
N GLY A 228 -20.71 21.93 24.66
CA GLY A 228 -19.75 21.95 23.55
C GLY A 228 -19.82 20.65 22.73
N ARG A 229 -18.73 20.33 22.04
CA ARG A 229 -18.59 19.07 21.28
C ARG A 229 -18.40 17.88 22.24
N PRO A 230 -19.18 16.80 22.11
CA PRO A 230 -18.94 15.56 22.86
C PRO A 230 -17.70 14.84 22.32
N ASP A 231 -16.98 14.14 23.21
CA ASP A 231 -15.89 13.24 22.83
C ASP A 231 -16.44 11.99 22.13
N HIS A 232 -17.53 11.44 22.66
CA HIS A 232 -18.21 10.26 22.11
C HIS A 232 -19.73 10.38 22.26
N VAL A 233 -20.47 9.80 21.30
CA VAL A 233 -21.92 9.63 21.38
C VAL A 233 -22.25 8.17 21.11
N HIS A 234 -22.97 7.54 22.02
CA HIS A 234 -23.53 6.20 21.83
C HIS A 234 -25.04 6.31 21.66
N ALA A 235 -25.59 5.78 20.57
CA ALA A 235 -27.02 5.81 20.28
C ALA A 235 -27.56 4.38 20.15
N SER A 236 -28.74 4.15 20.73
CA SER A 236 -29.41 2.85 20.72
C SER A 236 -30.93 3.02 20.71
N GLN A 237 -31.65 2.05 20.14
CA GLN A 237 -33.11 1.99 20.26
C GLN A 237 -33.48 0.87 21.22
N ALA A 238 -34.23 1.18 22.28
CA ALA A 238 -34.70 0.20 23.25
C ALA A 238 -36.19 0.41 23.55
N GLY A 239 -37.00 -0.62 23.32
CA GLY A 239 -38.44 -0.57 23.64
C GLY A 239 -39.25 0.46 22.84
N GLY A 240 -38.77 0.87 21.65
CA GLY A 240 -39.39 1.93 20.84
C GLY A 240 -38.93 3.35 21.20
N ASP A 241 -38.07 3.49 22.21
CA ASP A 241 -37.48 4.76 22.59
C ASP A 241 -36.06 4.92 21.97
N ASP A 242 -35.75 6.12 21.49
CA ASP A 242 -34.40 6.52 21.06
C ASP A 242 -33.60 6.96 22.30
N ILE A 243 -32.55 6.21 22.64
CA ILE A 243 -31.71 6.46 23.81
C ILE A 243 -30.30 6.81 23.36
N LYS A 244 -29.79 7.96 23.78
CA LYS A 244 -28.41 8.38 23.51
C LYS A 244 -27.66 8.71 24.78
N GLN A 245 -26.35 8.46 24.74
CA GLN A 245 -25.39 8.82 25.79
C GLN A 245 -24.28 9.65 25.14
N TYR A 246 -24.12 10.87 25.61
CA TYR A 246 -23.06 11.79 25.23
C TYR A 246 -21.98 11.79 26.30
N MET A 247 -20.71 11.69 25.91
CA MET A 247 -19.57 11.79 26.81
C MET A 247 -18.80 13.08 26.51
N PHE A 248 -18.45 13.81 27.55
CA PHE A 248 -17.63 15.03 27.49
C PHE A 248 -16.48 14.93 28.48
N ASN A 249 -15.34 15.54 28.17
CA ASN A 249 -14.25 15.73 29.09
C ASN A 249 -14.18 17.20 29.54
N ARG A 250 -14.51 17.45 30.81
CA ARG A 250 -14.39 18.78 31.42
C ARG A 250 -13.30 18.76 32.48
N ASN A 251 -12.21 19.51 32.23
CA ASN A 251 -11.08 19.65 33.14
C ASN A 251 -10.50 18.29 33.60
N GLY A 252 -10.42 17.32 32.68
CA GLY A 252 -9.88 15.98 32.96
C GLY A 252 -10.85 15.03 33.64
N LYS A 253 -12.14 15.38 33.76
CA LYS A 253 -13.19 14.52 34.31
C LYS A 253 -14.25 14.20 33.24
N PRO A 254 -14.63 12.92 33.09
CA PRO A 254 -15.71 12.55 32.19
C PRO A 254 -17.06 13.04 32.76
N VAL A 255 -17.90 13.60 31.89
CA VAL A 255 -19.28 13.97 32.15
C VAL A 255 -20.15 13.27 31.12
N TYR A 256 -21.18 12.58 31.56
CA TYR A 256 -22.12 11.85 30.73
C TYR A 256 -23.48 12.53 30.73
N VAL A 257 -24.08 12.69 29.56
CA VAL A 257 -25.46 13.18 29.40
C VAL A 257 -26.27 12.11 28.70
N TYR A 258 -27.40 11.73 29.29
CA TYR A 258 -28.30 10.73 28.73
C TYR A 258 -29.56 11.41 28.18
N THR A 259 -29.99 10.99 27.00
CA THR A 259 -31.26 11.41 26.39
C THR A 259 -32.17 10.22 26.12
N LYS A 260 -33.47 10.48 26.17
CA LYS A 260 -34.54 9.57 25.76
C LYS A 260 -35.53 10.35 24.90
N ASN A 261 -35.76 9.89 23.67
CA ASN A 261 -36.64 10.52 22.68
C ASN A 261 -36.37 12.03 22.50
N GLY A 262 -35.09 12.40 22.43
CA GLY A 262 -34.68 13.81 22.24
C GLY A 262 -34.80 14.68 23.50
N VAL A 263 -34.98 14.11 24.69
CA VAL A 263 -35.05 14.84 25.97
C VAL A 263 -33.97 14.34 26.93
N VAL A 264 -33.25 15.26 27.57
CA VAL A 264 -32.24 14.95 28.59
C VAL A 264 -32.91 14.30 29.79
N THR A 265 -32.49 13.10 30.16
CA THR A 265 -33.02 12.38 31.32
C THR A 265 -32.07 12.42 32.52
N GLU A 266 -30.77 12.44 32.28
CA GLU A 266 -29.77 12.34 33.34
C GLU A 266 -28.43 12.98 32.93
N ILE A 267 -27.70 13.52 33.91
CA ILE A 267 -26.36 14.10 33.76
C ILE A 267 -25.50 13.55 34.90
N ARG A 268 -24.36 12.90 34.59
CA ARG A 268 -23.44 12.28 35.55
C ARG A 268 -22.02 12.77 35.39
#